data_AF-V8N3U9-F1
#
_entry.id   AF-V8N3U9-F1
#
_cell.length_a   1.000
_cell.length_b   1.000
_cell.length_c   1.000
_cell.angle_alpha   90.00
_cell.angle_beta   90.00
_cell.angle_gamma   90.00
#
_symmetry.space_group_name_H-M   'P 1'
#
loop_
_entity.id
_entity.type
_entity.pdbx_description
1 polymer ?
#
loop_
_entity_poly.entity_id
_entity_poly.type
_entity_poly.pdbx_seq_one_letter_code
_entity_poly.pdbx_strand_id
1 'polypeptide(L)' 'MIASNFLHAYVVVQAENACSDKTLYKVSVTARDDVPFFGPPLPNPAVFQKGPDFQAFLLTKLINAEYACYKAEKFAKLE' A
#
# COMPACT_ATOMS: atom_id res chain seq x y z
N MET A 1 12.60 -5.53 -9.89
CA MET A 1 11.21 -6.04 -9.85
C MET A 1 11.27 -7.48 -9.33
N ILE A 2 10.38 -7.87 -8.40
CA ILE A 2 10.40 -9.20 -7.80
C ILE A 2 9.48 -10.12 -8.61
N ALA A 3 10.00 -11.27 -9.05
CA ALA A 3 9.20 -12.30 -9.70
C ALA A 3 8.54 -13.18 -8.63
N SER A 4 7.21 -13.11 -8.52
CA SER A 4 6.45 -13.95 -7.59
C SER A 4 5.05 -14.21 -8.13
N ASN A 5 4.53 -15.42 -7.93
CA ASN A 5 3.14 -15.73 -8.25
C ASN A 5 2.17 -15.18 -7.20
N PHE A 6 2.64 -14.90 -5.97
CA PHE A 6 1.80 -14.51 -4.83
C PHE A 6 1.78 -13.00 -4.57
N LEU A 7 2.82 -12.26 -4.96
CA LEU A 7 2.86 -10.82 -4.76
C LEU A 7 2.04 -10.08 -5.84
N HIS A 8 0.97 -9.41 -5.43
CA HIS A 8 0.01 -8.74 -6.31
C HIS A 8 -0.11 -7.24 -6.08
N ALA A 9 0.23 -6.75 -4.88
CA ALA A 9 0.23 -5.33 -4.53
C ALA A 9 1.44 -4.97 -3.67
N TYR A 10 1.91 -3.74 -3.80
CA TYR A 10 3.00 -3.15 -3.03
C TYR A 10 2.62 -1.75 -2.56
N VAL A 11 2.91 -1.46 -1.29
CA VAL A 11 2.87 -0.11 -0.73
C VAL A 11 4.32 0.32 -0.49
N VAL A 12 4.76 1.37 -1.17
CA VAL A 12 6.12 1.89 -1.08
C VAL A 12 6.10 3.11 -0.17
N VAL A 13 6.93 3.08 0.87
CA VAL A 13 7.08 4.16 1.84
C VAL A 13 8.51 4.71 1.74
N GLN A 14 8.64 5.96 1.33
CA GLN A 14 9.93 6.65 1.24
C GLN A 14 10.02 7.67 2.39
N ALA A 15 11.05 7.55 3.21
CA ALA A 15 11.37 8.56 4.22
C ALA A 15 12.10 9.75 3.57
N GLU A 16 11.55 10.93 3.72
CA GLU A 16 12.17 12.22 3.41
C GLU A 16 12.62 12.89 4.71
N ASN A 17 13.75 13.60 4.70
CA ASN A 17 14.36 14.20 5.89
C ASN A 17 14.58 13.19 7.04
N ALA A 18 15.04 11.98 6.69
CA ALA A 18 15.28 10.91 7.64
C ALA A 18 16.18 11.36 8.80
N CYS A 19 15.97 10.77 9.98
CA CYS A 19 16.69 11.08 11.22
C CYS A 19 16.48 12.51 11.75
N SER A 20 15.35 13.15 11.41
CA SER A 20 14.95 14.44 11.97
C SER A 20 13.52 14.42 12.53
N ASP A 21 13.19 15.37 13.40
CA ASP A 21 11.82 15.55 13.90
C ASP A 21 10.81 15.95 12.80
N LYS A 22 11.31 16.33 11.63
CA LYS A 22 10.52 16.69 10.44
C LYS A 22 10.52 15.58 9.38
N THR A 23 10.73 14.33 9.80
CA THR A 23 10.67 13.18 8.89
C THR A 23 9.26 13.08 8.28
N LEU A 24 9.20 13.05 6.95
CA LEU A 24 7.98 12.86 6.19
C LEU A 24 8.03 11.53 5.46
N TYR A 25 6.89 10.88 5.31
CA TYR A 25 6.75 9.61 4.60
C TYR A 25 5.93 9.80 3.35
N LYS A 26 6.60 9.77 2.20
CA LYS A 26 5.93 9.76 0.90
C LYS A 26 5.49 8.33 0.59
N VAL A 27 4.20 8.17 0.29
CA VAL A 27 3.59 6.87 0.06
C VAL A 27 3.14 6.75 -1.39
N SER A 28 3.46 5.62 -2.01
CA SER A 28 2.93 5.24 -3.33
C SER A 28 2.46 3.79 -3.32
N VAL A 29 1.53 3.47 -4.20
CA VAL A 29 0.91 2.14 -4.28
C VAL A 29 0.98 1.68 -5.73
N THR A 30 1.40 0.43 -5.92
CA THR A 30 1.38 -0.24 -7.22
C THR A 30 0.83 -1.64 -7.04
N ALA A 31 0.02 -2.10 -7.98
CA ALA A 31 -0.57 -3.43 -7.96
C ALA A 31 -0.67 -3.94 -9.40
N ARG A 32 -0.95 -5.23 -9.57
CA ARG A 32 -1.28 -5.79 -10.88
C ARG A 32 -2.61 -5.22 -11.39
N ASP A 33 -2.78 -5.24 -12.71
CA ASP A 33 -3.96 -4.69 -13.39
C ASP A 33 -5.28 -5.38 -13.01
N ASP A 34 -5.21 -6.63 -12.54
CA ASP A 34 -6.34 -7.45 -12.11
C ASP A 34 -6.74 -7.23 -10.64
N VAL A 35 -6.00 -6.40 -9.88
CA VAL A 35 -6.33 -6.06 -8.51
C VAL A 35 -7.24 -4.81 -8.50
N PRO A 36 -8.47 -4.88 -7.96
CA PRO A 36 -9.35 -3.72 -7.88
C PRO A 36 -8.79 -2.67 -6.91
N PHE A 37 -9.29 -1.44 -7.02
CA PHE A 37 -8.93 -0.38 -6.07
C PHE A 37 -9.24 -0.79 -4.61
N PHE A 38 -8.32 -0.48 -3.70
CA PHE A 38 -8.47 -0.72 -2.27
C PHE A 38 -8.20 0.57 -1.48
N GLY A 39 -9.05 0.84 -0.48
CA GLY A 39 -8.95 2.01 0.38
C GLY A 39 -7.97 1.81 1.55
N PRO A 40 -7.71 2.86 2.35
CA PRO A 40 -8.13 4.26 2.16
C PRO A 40 -7.43 4.94 0.96
N PRO A 41 -8.03 5.96 0.31
CA PRO A 41 -7.38 6.70 -0.77
C PRO A 41 -6.14 7.44 -0.27
N LEU A 42 -5.15 7.62 -1.15
CA LEU A 42 -3.99 8.43 -0.82
C LEU A 42 -4.41 9.90 -0.65
N PRO A 43 -3.87 10.63 0.34
CA PRO A 43 -4.08 12.06 0.44
C PRO A 43 -3.39 12.80 -0.73
N ASN A 44 -3.77 14.06 -0.94
CA ASN A 44 -3.09 14.95 -1.89
C ASN A 44 -2.55 16.18 -1.14
N PRO A 45 -1.23 16.26 -0.88
CA PRO A 45 -0.17 15.38 -1.35
C PRO A 45 -0.11 14.04 -0.60
N ALA A 46 0.44 12.99 -1.23
CA ALA A 46 0.55 11.63 -0.68
C ALA A 46 1.68 11.48 0.36
N VAL A 47 1.65 12.34 1.38
CA VAL A 47 2.70 12.49 2.38
C VAL A 47 2.11 12.40 3.78
N PHE A 48 2.80 11.70 4.67
CA PHE A 48 2.40 11.47 6.05
C PHE A 48 3.50 11.88 7.03
N GLN A 49 3.11 12.26 8.25
CA GLN A 49 4.03 12.41 9.38
C GLN A 49 4.08 11.11 10.19
N LYS A 50 5.16 10.92 10.95
CA LYS A 50 5.22 9.83 11.93
C LYS A 50 4.12 10.03 12.99
N GLY A 51 3.24 9.05 13.17
CA GLY A 51 2.18 9.14 14.17
C GLY A 51 1.13 8.04 14.03
N PRO A 52 0.15 8.03 14.95
CA PRO A 52 -0.92 7.02 14.96
C PRO A 52 -1.77 7.06 13.68
N ASP A 53 -1.99 8.23 13.08
CA ASP A 53 -2.78 8.37 11.85
C ASP A 53 -2.12 7.67 10.66
N PHE A 54 -0.80 7.83 10.51
CA PHE A 54 -0.05 7.15 9.47
C PHE A 54 -0.02 5.63 9.69
N GLN A 55 0.14 5.20 10.95
CA GLN A 55 0.07 3.79 11.31
C GLN A 55 -1.29 3.18 10.97
N ALA A 56 -2.38 3.84 11.36
CA ALA A 56 -3.74 3.39 11.07
C ALA A 56 -3.99 3.34 9.56
N PHE A 57 -3.61 4.39 8.82
CA PHE A 57 -3.68 4.42 7.37
C PHE A 57 -2.96 3.22 6.74
N LEU A 58 -1.69 2.99 7.12
CA LEU A 58 -0.84 1.97 6.51
C LEU A 58 -1.38 0.56 6.78
N LEU A 59 -1.78 0.27 8.02
CA LEU A 59 -2.33 -1.04 8.38
C LEU A 59 -3.65 -1.31 7.66
N THR A 60 -4.59 -0.36 7.68
CA THR A 60 -5.86 -0.52 6.97
C THR A 60 -5.63 -0.67 5.46
N LYS A 61 -4.68 0.08 4.89
CA LYS A 61 -4.35 0.00 3.46
C LYS A 61 -3.80 -1.37 3.08
N LEU A 62 -2.92 -1.96 3.91
CA LEU A 62 -2.34 -3.28 3.67
C LEU A 62 -3.38 -4.39 3.78
N ILE A 63 -4.25 -4.36 4.80
CA ILE A 63 -5.33 -5.33 4.97
C ILE A 63 -6.30 -5.28 3.78
N ASN A 64 -6.70 -4.07 3.37
CA ASN A 64 -7.58 -3.92 2.20
C ASN A 64 -6.90 -4.31 0.89
N ALA A 65 -5.58 -4.12 0.78
CA ALA A 65 -4.81 -4.62 -0.37
C ALA A 65 -4.90 -6.14 -0.46
N GLU A 66 -4.77 -6.85 0.65
CA GLU A 66 -4.90 -8.30 0.71
C GLU A 66 -6.30 -8.77 0.28
N TYR A 67 -7.36 -8.16 0.84
CA TYR A 67 -8.74 -8.43 0.41
C TYR A 67 -8.98 -8.17 -1.08
N ALA A 68 -8.35 -7.15 -1.65
CA ALA A 68 -8.44 -6.88 -3.09
C ALA A 68 -7.65 -7.91 -3.91
N CYS A 69 -6.49 -8.35 -3.41
CA CYS A 69 -5.67 -9.37 -4.09
C CYS A 69 -6.40 -10.72 -4.22
N TYR A 70 -7.25 -11.09 -3.25
CA TYR A 70 -8.10 -12.29 -3.37
C TYR A 70 -9.10 -12.22 -4.53
N LYS A 71 -9.50 -11.01 -4.94
CA LYS A 71 -10.42 -10.80 -6.06
C LYS A 71 -9.71 -10.79 -7.42
N ALA A 72 -8.38 -10.84 -7.44
CA ALA A 72 -7.61 -10.94 -8.67
C ALA A 72 -7.84 -12.30 -9.34
N GLU A 73 -7.91 -12.31 -10.68
CA GLU A 73 -8.28 -13.51 -11.45
C GLU A 73 -7.43 -14.75 -11.13
N LYS A 74 -6.15 -14.55 -10.78
CA LYS A 74 -5.24 -15.64 -10.46
C LYS A 74 -5.61 -16.38 -9.18
N PHE A 75 -6.22 -15.72 -8.20
CA PHE A 75 -6.66 -16.36 -6.95
C PHE A 75 -8.12 -16.82 -7.03
N ALA A 76 -8.98 -16.06 -7.72
CA ALA A 76 -10.40 -16.41 -7.88
C ALA A 76 -10.64 -17.75 -8.62
N LYS A 77 -9.64 -18.26 -9.34
CA LYS A 77 -9.70 -19.54 -10.09
C LYS A 77 -9.07 -20.73 -9.34
N LEU A 78 -8.54 -20.52 -8.12
CA LEU A 78 -7.92 -21.55 -7.28
C LEU A 78 -8.82 -22.00 -6.11
N GLU A 79 -9.96 -21.33 -5.89
CA GLU A 79 -11.05 -21.79 -5.00
C GLU A 79 -12.04 -22.71 -5.74
#